data_AF-A0A1I7V175-F1
#
_entry.id   AF-A0A1I7V175-F1
#
_cell.length_a   1.000
_cell.length_b   1.000
_cell.length_c   1.000
_cell.angle_alpha   90.00
_cell.angle_beta   90.00
_cell.angle_gamma   90.00
#
_symmetry.space_group_name_H-M   'P 1'
#
loop_
_entity.id
_entity.type
_entity.pdbx_description
1 polymer ?
#
loop_
_entity_poly.entity_id
_entity_poly.type
_entity_poly.pdbx_seq_one_letter_code
_entity_poly.pdbx_strand_id
1 'polypeptide(L)' 'MTDHSATGTAGFVWSPKQPDDVQFKQACVIILAARAPVTVKNVAWPVAMLDDVTCYPGIPDPSPRGLSGYVCGKKAR' A
#
# COMPACT_ATOMS: atom_id res chain seq x y z
N MET A 1 15.73 4.12 -0.53
CA MET A 1 16.26 3.88 -1.89
C MET A 1 16.10 2.38 -2.15
N THR A 2 15.26 1.98 -3.10
CA THR A 2 15.08 0.57 -3.50
C THR A 2 15.98 0.28 -4.71
N ASP A 3 16.41 -0.96 -4.89
CA ASP A 3 17.40 -1.36 -5.91
C ASP A 3 16.79 -1.61 -7.31
N HIS A 4 15.55 -1.17 -7.55
CA HIS A 4 14.77 -1.40 -8.78
C HIS A 4 14.65 -2.87 -9.21
N SER A 5 14.87 -3.82 -8.32
CA SER A 5 14.83 -5.23 -8.66
C SER A 5 13.41 -5.78 -8.89
N ALA A 6 12.41 -5.17 -8.26
CA ALA A 6 11.01 -5.40 -8.57
C ALA A 6 10.59 -4.41 -9.66
N THR A 7 10.50 -4.88 -10.90
CA THR A 7 10.12 -4.06 -12.06
C THR A 7 8.60 -3.99 -12.27
N GLY A 8 7.80 -4.52 -11.35
CA GLY A 8 6.34 -4.51 -11.48
C GLY A 8 5.62 -4.96 -10.22
N THR A 9 4.29 -4.81 -10.24
CA THR A 9 3.36 -5.22 -9.19
C THR A 9 2.76 -6.61 -9.46
N ALA A 10 3.35 -7.39 -10.36
CA ALA A 10 2.84 -8.71 -10.73
C ALA A 10 2.73 -9.62 -9.49
N GLY A 11 1.54 -10.17 -9.27
CA GLY A 11 1.22 -11.00 -8.10
C GLY A 11 0.61 -10.24 -6.92
N PHE A 12 0.61 -8.91 -6.92
CA PHE A 12 -0.17 -8.11 -5.98
C PHE A 12 -1.58 -7.85 -6.51
N VAL A 13 -2.54 -7.72 -5.59
CA VAL A 13 -3.95 -7.48 -5.92
C VAL A 13 -4.38 -6.14 -5.32
N TRP A 14 -5.09 -5.32 -6.09
CA TRP A 14 -5.65 -4.07 -5.60
C TRP A 14 -6.82 -4.30 -4.65
N SER A 15 -6.91 -3.47 -3.62
CA SER A 15 -8.07 -3.38 -2.76
C SER A 15 -9.30 -2.96 -3.59
N PRO A 16 -10.53 -3.37 -3.22
CA PRO A 16 -11.73 -2.92 -3.92
C PRO A 16 -11.78 -1.41 -4.04
N LYS A 17 -12.03 -0.91 -5.26
CA LYS A 17 -12.06 0.52 -5.63
C LYS A 17 -10.70 1.23 -5.62
N GLN A 18 -9.59 0.49 -5.67
CA GLN A 18 -8.25 1.04 -5.86
C GLN A 18 -7.63 0.52 -7.18
N PRO A 19 -6.70 1.25 -7.81
CA PRO A 19 -6.31 2.60 -7.45
C PRO A 19 -7.39 3.62 -7.82
N ASP A 20 -7.65 4.62 -6.99
CA ASP A 20 -8.64 5.68 -7.30
C ASP A 20 -8.05 7.07 -7.53
N ASP A 21 -6.77 7.29 -7.21
CA ASP A 21 -6.03 8.53 -7.41
C ASP A 21 -6.84 9.78 -7.02
N VAL A 22 -7.43 9.75 -5.82
CA VAL A 22 -8.23 10.84 -5.25
C VAL A 22 -7.47 12.15 -5.35
N GLN A 23 -8.06 13.10 -6.08
CA GLN A 23 -7.50 14.44 -6.31
C GLN A 23 -6.15 14.43 -7.06
N PHE A 24 -5.84 13.39 -7.82
CA PHE A 24 -4.63 13.30 -8.66
C PHE A 24 -3.32 13.46 -7.87
N LYS A 25 -3.27 12.89 -6.66
CA LYS A 25 -2.15 13.06 -5.73
C LYS A 25 -1.66 11.76 -5.07
N GLN A 26 -2.16 10.60 -5.47
CA GLN A 26 -1.82 9.32 -4.84
C GLN A 26 -0.88 8.50 -5.73
N ALA A 27 0.33 9.02 -5.96
CA ALA A 27 1.33 8.42 -6.84
C ALA A 27 2.16 7.28 -6.19
N CYS A 28 1.83 6.87 -4.96
CA CYS A 28 2.52 5.81 -4.24
C CYS A 28 1.55 4.71 -3.82
N VAL A 29 2.07 3.55 -3.43
CA VAL A 29 1.25 2.40 -3.04
C VAL A 29 1.72 1.84 -1.70
N ILE A 30 0.78 1.37 -0.91
CA ILE A 30 1.03 0.59 0.31
C ILE A 30 0.35 -0.77 0.21
N ILE A 31 0.76 -1.69 1.09
CA ILE A 31 0.10 -2.97 1.30
C ILE A 31 -0.28 -3.06 2.77
N LEU A 32 -1.53 -3.44 3.07
CA LEU A 32 -1.92 -3.68 4.46
C LEU A 32 -1.26 -4.97 4.99
N ALA A 33 -0.24 -4.78 5.83
CA ALA A 33 0.42 -5.86 6.56
C ALA A 33 -0.29 -6.13 7.90
N ALA A 34 -1.37 -6.90 7.86
CA ALA A 34 -2.15 -7.28 9.04
C ALA A 34 -2.48 -8.78 9.06
N ARG A 35 -2.80 -9.32 10.25
CA ARG A 35 -3.20 -10.73 10.43
C ARG A 35 -4.63 -11.03 9.99
N ALA A 36 -5.49 -10.01 9.96
CA ALA A 36 -6.88 -10.09 9.56
C ALA A 36 -7.32 -8.75 8.95
N PRO A 37 -8.39 -8.72 8.14
CA PRO A 37 -8.95 -7.48 7.62
C PRO A 37 -9.32 -6.52 8.75
N VAL A 38 -9.14 -5.22 8.53
CA VAL A 38 -9.53 -4.19 9.49
C VAL A 38 -10.65 -3.33 8.93
N THR A 39 -11.53 -2.81 9.79
CA THR A 39 -12.59 -1.89 9.38
C THR A 39 -12.34 -0.54 9.99
N VAL A 40 -12.20 0.48 9.14
CA VAL A 40 -11.97 1.87 9.56
C VAL A 40 -12.89 2.77 8.77
N LYS A 41 -13.63 3.65 9.46
CA LYS A 41 -14.62 4.56 8.86
C LYS A 41 -15.62 3.84 7.95
N ASN A 42 -16.12 2.67 8.39
CA ASN A 42 -17.04 1.79 7.63
C ASN A 42 -16.49 1.26 6.29
N VAL A 43 -15.18 1.35 6.08
CA VAL A 43 -14.49 0.75 4.93
C VAL A 43 -13.73 -0.48 5.42
N ALA A 44 -13.93 -1.61 4.74
CA ALA A 44 -13.14 -2.82 4.96
C ALA A 44 -11.80 -2.70 4.23
N TRP A 45 -10.73 -3.03 4.93
CA TRP A 45 -9.36 -3.07 4.42
C TRP A 45 -8.89 -4.52 4.38
N PRO A 46 -8.88 -5.16 3.19
CA PRO A 46 -8.41 -6.53 3.06
C PRO A 46 -6.90 -6.64 3.32
N VAL A 47 -6.47 -7.78 3.84
CA VAL A 47 -5.04 -8.06 4.05
C VAL A 47 -4.32 -8.25 2.72
N ALA A 48 -3.04 -7.87 2.68
CA ALA A 48 -2.14 -8.12 1.54
C ALA A 48 -2.63 -7.55 0.19
N MET A 49 -3.47 -6.53 0.21
CA MET A 49 -3.93 -5.81 -0.99
C MET A 49 -3.34 -4.41 -1.07
N LEU A 50 -3.20 -3.92 -2.31
CA LEU A 50 -2.65 -2.61 -2.64
C LEU A 50 -3.70 -1.50 -2.46
N ASP A 51 -3.25 -0.37 -1.93
CA ASP A 51 -4.01 0.89 -1.80
C ASP A 51 -3.08 2.03 -2.25
N ASP A 52 -3.58 2.93 -3.11
CA ASP A 52 -2.80 4.07 -3.57
C ASP A 52 -2.89 5.22 -2.55
N VAL A 53 -1.76 5.89 -2.32
CA VAL A 53 -1.61 6.91 -1.29
C VAL A 53 -0.69 8.03 -1.77
N THR A 54 -0.75 9.17 -1.08
CA THR A 54 0.27 10.20 -1.22
C THR A 54 1.63 9.64 -0.76
N CYS A 55 2.71 9.94 -1.47
CA CYS A 55 4.05 9.39 -1.18
C CYS A 55 4.63 9.76 0.19
N TYR A 56 4.07 10.77 0.85
CA TYR A 56 4.39 11.14 2.22
C TYR A 56 3.13 10.99 3.08
N PRO A 57 2.71 9.77 3.42
CA PRO A 57 1.65 9.61 4.40
C PRO A 57 2.18 10.21 5.70
N GLY A 58 1.50 11.23 6.24
CA GLY A 58 1.97 11.93 7.43
C GLY A 58 2.28 10.94 8.56
N ILE A 59 3.45 11.04 9.19
CA ILE A 59 3.80 10.23 10.36
C ILE A 59 3.62 11.10 11.61
N PRO A 60 2.86 10.68 12.63
CA PRO A 60 2.15 9.40 12.77
C PRO A 60 0.67 9.47 12.32
N ASP A 61 0.29 8.68 11.33
CA ASP A 61 -1.12 8.45 10.96
C ASP A 61 -1.64 7.19 11.68
N PRO A 62 -2.64 7.28 12.57
CA PRO A 62 -3.24 6.12 13.24
C PRO A 62 -4.16 5.29 12.31
N SER A 63 -4.32 5.66 11.04
CA SER A 63 -5.12 4.92 10.08
C SER A 63 -4.39 3.67 9.55
N PRO A 64 -5.09 2.78 8.81
CA PRO A 64 -4.45 1.66 8.11
C PRO A 64 -3.38 2.07 7.09
N ARG A 65 -3.30 3.36 6.73
CA ARG A 65 -2.25 3.93 5.88
C ARG A 65 -0.99 4.35 6.64
N GLY A 66 -0.99 4.18 7.97
CA GLY A 66 0.18 4.41 8.81
C GLY A 66 1.35 3.54 8.38
N LEU A 67 2.48 4.18 8.10
CA LEU A 67 3.65 3.50 7.56
C LEU A 67 4.40 2.72 8.64
N SER A 68 4.38 1.39 8.54
CA SER A 68 5.05 0.49 9.49
C SER A 68 6.43 0.02 9.03
N GLY A 69 6.76 0.16 7.74
CA GLY A 69 8.02 -0.28 7.15
C GLY A 69 7.98 -0.30 5.62
N TYR A 70 9.07 -0.79 5.01
CA TYR A 70 9.21 -0.89 3.55
C TYR A 70 9.66 -2.30 3.15
N VAL A 71 9.23 -2.75 1.97
CA VAL A 71 9.68 -4.00 1.35
C VAL A 71 10.66 -3.67 0.23
N CYS A 72 11.85 -4.28 0.28
CA CYS A 72 12.83 -4.22 -0.80
C CYS A 72 12.80 -5.56 -1.56
N GLY A 73 12.64 -5.50 -2.88
CA GLY A 73 12.88 -6.68 -3.72
C GLY A 73 14.37 -6.94 -3.89
N LYS A 74 14.73 -8.12 -4.42
CA LYS A 74 16.01 -8.39 -5.08
C LYS A 74 15.74 -9.32 -6.28
N LYS A 75 16.49 -9.17 -7.38
CA LYS A 75 16.34 -10.06 -8.53
C LYS A 75 16.67 -11.50 -8.11
N ALA A 76 15.79 -12.44 -8.47
CA ALA A 76 16.14 -13.85 -8.45
C ALA A 76 17.31 -14.04 -9.41
N ARG A 77 18.38 -14.69 -8.95
CA ARG A 77 19.66 -14.79 -9.65
C ARG A 77 19.53 -15.39 -11.05
#